data_AF-A0A517NA64-F1
#
_entry.id   AF-A0A517NA64-F1
#
_cell.length_a   1.000
_cell.length_b   1.000
_cell.length_c   1.000
_cell.angle_alpha   90.00
_cell.angle_beta   90.00
_cell.angle_gamma   90.00
#
_symmetry.space_group_name_H-M   'P 1'
#
loop_
_entity.id
_entity.type
_entity.pdbx_description
1 polymer ?
#
loop_
_entity_poly.entity_id
_entity_poly.type
_entity_poly.pdbx_seq_one_letter_code
_entity_poly.pdbx_strand_id
1 'polypeptide(L)'
;MIVALSAFSCVGCVRRRMTVRTSPPGATVSVDNQVIGTTPAATPFGFYGTREFRVEKDGFRTETIRRRINPPWYQYPGIDFVAETLWPGELRDERIIDIELVPKTLEPIDDVVGRADSLRTQSRLGVVTAPP
;
A
#
# COMPACT_ATOMS: atom_id res chain seq x y z
N MET A 1 35.11 20.87 -39.40
CA MET A 1 34.31 21.07 -38.17
C MET A 1 33.04 20.24 -38.27
N ILE A 2 33.09 18.97 -37.88
CA ILE A 2 31.90 18.16 -37.57
C ILE A 2 32.31 17.38 -36.33
N VAL A 3 32.18 18.02 -35.16
CA VAL A 3 32.39 17.37 -33.88
C VAL A 3 31.13 16.58 -33.59
N ALA A 4 31.31 15.26 -33.61
CA ALA A 4 30.40 14.20 -33.22
C ALA A 4 29.26 14.65 -32.27
N LEU A 5 28.06 14.77 -32.84
CA LEU A 5 26.79 14.93 -32.14
C LEU A 5 26.25 13.54 -31.71
N SER A 6 27.05 12.72 -31.03
CA SER A 6 26.70 11.31 -30.76
C SER A 6 27.02 10.85 -29.33
N ALA A 7 26.75 11.69 -28.33
CA ALA A 7 26.98 11.35 -26.93
C ALA A 7 25.80 11.76 -26.03
N PHE A 8 24.57 11.46 -26.41
CA PHE A 8 23.39 11.86 -25.63
C PHE A 8 22.28 10.81 -25.59
N SER A 9 22.59 9.58 -25.14
CA SER A 9 21.56 8.62 -24.71
C SER A 9 22.13 7.54 -23.80
N CYS A 10 22.80 7.94 -22.72
CA CYS A 10 22.88 7.11 -21.51
C CYS A 10 21.88 7.68 -20.50
N VAL A 11 20.59 7.64 -20.81
CA VAL A 11 19.57 7.96 -19.81
C VAL A 11 19.41 6.69 -19.00
N GLY A 12 19.99 6.64 -17.79
CA GLY A 12 19.76 5.52 -16.88
C GLY A 12 18.28 5.44 -16.59
N CYS A 13 17.66 4.33 -17.00
CA CYS A 13 16.24 4.09 -16.76
C CYS A 13 16.11 3.29 -15.47
N VAL A 14 15.59 3.92 -14.41
CA VAL A 14 15.20 3.21 -13.20
C VAL A 14 13.77 2.72 -13.34
N ARG A 15 13.57 1.41 -13.18
CA ARG A 15 12.24 0.80 -13.18
C ARG A 15 11.95 0.24 -11.79
N ARG A 16 11.02 0.90 -11.11
CA ARG A 16 10.51 0.51 -9.79
C ARG A 16 9.15 -0.14 -9.97
N ARG A 17 8.97 -1.36 -9.48
CA ARG A 17 7.71 -2.10 -9.55
C ARG A 17 7.35 -2.68 -8.19
N MET A 18 6.12 -2.45 -7.78
CA MET A 18 5.56 -3.03 -6.56
C MET A 18 4.42 -3.97 -6.92
N THR A 19 4.49 -5.20 -6.43
CA THR A 19 3.47 -6.23 -6.63
C THR A 19 2.79 -6.50 -5.29
N VAL A 20 1.49 -6.25 -5.23
CA VAL A 20 0.67 -6.55 -4.06
C VAL A 20 -0.04 -7.88 -4.28
N ARG A 21 0.13 -8.79 -3.32
CA ARG A 21 -0.49 -10.12 -3.29
C ARG A 21 -1.30 -10.24 -2.02
N THR A 22 -2.48 -10.85 -2.13
CA THR A 22 -3.32 -11.12 -0.97
C THR A 22 -3.59 -12.60 -0.84
N SER A 23 -3.67 -13.07 0.40
CA SER A 23 -4.16 -14.40 0.74
C SER A 23 -5.48 -14.23 1.50
N PRO A 24 -6.64 -14.66 0.94
CA PRO A 24 -6.85 -15.29 -0.36
C PRO A 24 -6.83 -14.30 -1.57
N PRO A 25 -6.52 -14.76 -2.80
CA PRO A 25 -6.39 -13.90 -3.98
C PRO A 25 -7.75 -13.34 -4.45
N GLY A 26 -7.73 -12.31 -5.29
CA GLY A 26 -8.97 -11.71 -5.82
C GLY A 26 -9.52 -10.55 -4.99
N ALA A 27 -8.73 -9.97 -4.10
CA ALA A 27 -9.08 -8.75 -3.38
C ALA A 27 -8.79 -7.50 -4.19
N THR A 28 -9.63 -6.48 -4.07
CA THR A 28 -9.42 -5.14 -4.63
C THR A 28 -8.42 -4.39 -3.79
N VAL A 29 -7.37 -3.87 -4.41
CA VAL A 29 -6.28 -3.15 -3.74
C VAL A 29 -6.27 -1.70 -4.18
N SER A 30 -6.16 -0.83 -3.18
CA SER A 30 -5.85 0.58 -3.36
C SER A 30 -4.56 0.94 -2.62
N VAL A 31 -3.74 1.77 -3.26
CA VAL A 31 -2.49 2.30 -2.71
C VAL A 31 -2.59 3.80 -2.70
N ASP A 32 -2.33 4.41 -1.54
CA ASP A 32 -2.38 5.86 -1.35
C ASP A 32 -3.70 6.47 -1.86
N ASN A 33 -4.83 5.81 -1.54
CA ASN A 33 -6.18 6.13 -1.99
C ASN A 33 -6.45 5.99 -3.50
N GLN A 34 -5.53 5.41 -4.27
CA GLN A 34 -5.73 5.11 -5.69
C GLN A 34 -5.96 3.61 -5.90
N VAL A 35 -7.05 3.23 -6.56
CA VAL A 35 -7.35 1.83 -6.89
C VAL A 35 -6.41 1.35 -8.00
N ILE A 36 -5.66 0.28 -7.73
CA ILE A 36 -4.76 -0.35 -8.71
C ILE A 36 -5.49 -1.46 -9.48
N GLY A 37 -6.38 -2.19 -8.79
CA GLY A 37 -7.15 -3.30 -9.36
C GLY A 37 -7.20 -4.50 -8.42
N THR A 38 -7.40 -5.68 -9.01
CA THR A 38 -7.56 -6.95 -8.28
C THR A 38 -6.24 -7.70 -8.15
N THR A 39 -6.00 -8.29 -6.98
CA THR A 39 -4.78 -9.06 -6.69
C THR A 39 -4.68 -10.38 -7.45
N PRO A 40 -3.45 -10.79 -7.87
CA PRO A 40 -2.19 -10.07 -7.73
C PRO A 40 -2.07 -8.86 -8.68
N ALA A 41 -1.79 -7.68 -8.13
CA ALA A 41 -1.74 -6.42 -8.88
C ALA A 41 -0.33 -5.81 -8.80
N ALA A 42 0.21 -5.38 -9.94
CA ALA A 42 1.52 -4.73 -10.00
C ALA A 42 1.35 -3.27 -10.44
N THR A 43 2.00 -2.35 -9.71
CA THR A 43 2.00 -0.92 -10.01
C THR A 43 3.43 -0.36 -9.99
N PRO A 44 3.80 0.56 -10.88
CA PRO A 44 5.03 1.32 -10.75
C PRO A 44 4.92 2.32 -9.59
N PHE A 45 6.05 2.63 -8.93
CA PHE A 45 6.07 3.65 -7.87
C PHE A 45 7.29 4.57 -8.02
N GLY A 46 7.09 5.88 -7.81
CA GLY A 46 8.16 6.86 -7.97
C GLY A 46 9.02 7.08 -6.72
N PHE A 47 8.41 7.05 -5.54
CA PHE A 47 9.03 7.48 -4.28
C PHE A 47 9.01 6.39 -3.20
N TYR A 48 10.11 6.31 -2.45
CA TYR A 48 10.24 5.51 -1.23
C TYR A 48 9.64 6.25 -0.04
N GLY A 49 9.09 5.49 0.90
CA GLY A 49 8.39 6.05 2.06
C GLY A 49 7.32 5.11 2.60
N THR A 50 6.52 5.63 3.53
CA THR A 50 5.35 4.93 4.06
C THR A 50 4.20 5.09 3.07
N ARG A 51 3.64 3.96 2.62
CA ARG A 51 2.46 3.91 1.77
C ARG A 51 1.31 3.25 2.50
N GLU A 52 0.10 3.73 2.22
CA GLU A 52 -1.13 3.15 2.75
C GLU A 52 -1.72 2.17 1.74
N PHE A 53 -1.86 0.92 2.14
CA PHE A 53 -2.49 -0.15 1.37
C PHE A 53 -3.86 -0.41 1.97
N ARG A 54 -4.92 -0.14 1.22
CA ARG A 54 -6.28 -0.50 1.60
C ARG A 54 -6.75 -1.63 0.71
N VAL A 55 -7.07 -2.76 1.34
CA VAL A 55 -7.48 -3.99 0.66
C VAL A 55 -8.90 -4.32 1.06
N GLU A 56 -9.73 -4.59 0.06
CA GLU A 56 -11.14 -4.91 0.23
C GLU A 56 -11.49 -6.19 -0.52
N LYS A 57 -12.23 -7.07 0.14
CA LYS A 57 -12.71 -8.32 -0.43
C LYS A 57 -14.03 -8.74 0.21
N ASP A 58 -14.95 -9.24 -0.61
CA ASP A 58 -16.23 -9.75 -0.15
C ASP A 58 -16.06 -10.89 0.87
N GLY A 59 -16.74 -10.77 2.01
CA GLY A 59 -16.65 -11.73 3.13
C GLY A 59 -15.43 -11.56 4.03
N PHE A 60 -14.52 -10.62 3.72
CA PHE A 60 -13.36 -10.30 4.54
C PHE A 60 -13.46 -8.90 5.13
N ARG A 61 -12.68 -8.64 6.17
CA ARG A 61 -12.54 -7.31 6.75
C ARG A 61 -11.71 -6.44 5.81
N THR A 62 -12.15 -5.19 5.60
CA THR A 62 -11.33 -4.18 4.92
C THR A 62 -10.13 -3.86 5.79
N GLU A 63 -8.94 -4.19 5.30
CA GLU A 63 -7.69 -3.97 6.03
C GLU A 63 -6.97 -2.75 5.44
N THR A 64 -6.58 -1.82 6.32
CA THR A 64 -5.76 -0.65 5.95
C THR A 64 -4.40 -0.76 6.63
N ILE A 65 -3.37 -1.10 5.85
CA ILE A 65 -2.03 -1.36 6.35
C ILE A 65 -1.09 -0.26 5.86
N ARG A 66 -0.32 0.32 6.77
CA ARG A 66 0.75 1.26 6.42
C ARG A 66 2.08 0.55 6.41
N ARG A 67 2.69 0.42 5.24
CA ARG A 67 3.99 -0.24 5.09
C ARG A 67 5.04 0.75 4.61
N ARG A 68 6.17 0.79 5.31
CA ARG A 68 7.34 1.59 4.94
C ARG A 68 8.19 0.82 3.93
N ILE A 69 8.37 1.40 2.75
CA ILE A 69 9.28 0.92 1.70
C ILE A 69 10.57 1.72 1.83
N ASN A 70 11.64 1.07 2.27
CA ASN A 70 12.93 1.73 2.44
C ASN A 70 13.71 1.80 1.12
N PRO A 71 14.32 2.96 0.80
CA PRO A 71 15.19 3.07 -0.36
C PRO A 71 16.45 2.23 -0.16
N PRO A 72 16.98 1.60 -1.21
CA PRO A 72 18.34 1.10 -1.18
C PRO A 72 19.34 2.26 -1.11
N TRP A 73 20.57 1.98 -0.69
CA TRP A 73 21.62 2.99 -0.43
C TRP A 73 21.89 3.92 -1.62
N TYR A 74 21.75 3.42 -2.86
CA TYR A 74 21.99 4.17 -4.09
C TYR A 74 20.84 5.10 -4.48
N GLN A 75 19.67 5.04 -3.82
CA GLN A 75 18.50 5.90 -4.08
C GLN A 75 18.26 6.92 -2.96
N TYR A 76 19.28 7.17 -2.15
CA TYR A 76 19.24 8.26 -1.17
C TYR A 76 19.38 9.60 -1.91
N PRO A 77 18.65 10.66 -1.50
CA PRO A 77 18.75 11.97 -2.12
C PRO A 77 20.22 12.43 -2.25
N GLY A 78 20.61 12.83 -3.47
CA GLY A 78 21.99 13.19 -3.83
C GLY A 78 22.76 12.07 -4.52
N ILE A 79 22.77 10.85 -3.94
CA ILE A 79 23.43 9.68 -4.55
C ILE A 79 22.61 9.17 -5.74
N ASP A 80 21.28 9.27 -5.64
CA ASP A 80 20.32 8.89 -6.67
C ASP A 80 20.64 9.56 -8.03
N PHE A 81 20.99 10.84 -8.05
CA PHE A 81 21.34 11.54 -9.30
C PHE A 81 22.54 10.91 -10.02
N VAL A 82 23.55 10.45 -9.28
CA VAL A 82 24.73 9.78 -9.85
C VAL A 82 24.37 8.37 -10.32
N ALA A 83 23.61 7.65 -9.52
CA ALA A 83 23.17 6.29 -9.85
C ALA A 83 22.22 6.26 -11.06
N GLU A 84 21.39 7.29 -11.26
CA GLU A 84 20.45 7.38 -12.39
C GLU A 84 21.09 8.04 -13.64
N THR A 85 21.97 9.03 -13.47
CA THR A 85 22.52 9.81 -14.61
C THR A 85 23.82 9.23 -15.17
N LEU A 86 24.67 8.65 -14.32
CA LEU A 86 26.02 8.22 -14.71
C LEU A 86 26.15 6.70 -14.87
N TRP A 87 25.15 5.93 -14.43
CA TRP A 87 25.17 4.47 -14.54
C TRP A 87 24.53 4.00 -15.86
N PRO A 88 25.28 3.28 -16.73
CA PRO A 88 24.76 2.83 -18.03
C PRO A 88 23.83 1.60 -17.94
N GLY A 89 23.62 1.01 -16.75
CA GLY A 89 22.78 -0.18 -16.55
C GLY A 89 21.34 0.13 -16.13
N GLU A 90 20.41 -0.78 -16.43
CA GLU A 90 19.01 -0.69 -15.97
C GLU A 90 18.91 -1.11 -14.50
N LEU A 91 18.54 -0.17 -13.62
CA LEU A 91 18.27 -0.46 -12.21
C LEU A 91 16.81 -0.92 -12.07
N ARG A 92 16.63 -2.20 -11.74
CA ARG A 92 15.31 -2.80 -11.47
C ARG A 92 15.14 -3.01 -9.98
N ASP A 93 14.15 -2.35 -9.39
CA ASP A 93 13.72 -2.59 -8.02
C ASP A 93 12.31 -3.20 -8.03
N GLU A 94 12.23 -4.49 -7.70
CA GLU A 94 10.97 -5.23 -7.60
C GLU A 94 10.67 -5.55 -6.13
N ARG A 95 9.49 -5.14 -5.66
CA ARG A 95 9.03 -5.38 -4.30
C ARG A 95 7.74 -6.18 -4.31
N ILE A 96 7.70 -7.24 -3.51
CA ILE A 96 6.50 -8.05 -3.30
C ILE A 96 5.98 -7.75 -1.90
N ILE A 97 4.69 -7.47 -1.81
CA ILE A 97 3.99 -7.17 -0.57
C ILE A 97 2.86 -8.18 -0.43
N ASP A 98 3.02 -9.09 0.52
CA ASP A 98 2.01 -10.08 0.87
C ASP A 98 1.14 -9.57 2.02
N ILE A 99 -0.18 -9.67 1.85
CA ILE A 99 -1.19 -9.24 2.81
C ILE A 99 -2.12 -10.42 3.09
N GLU A 100 -2.27 -10.78 4.36
CA GLU A 100 -3.20 -11.80 4.81
C GLU A 100 -4.52 -11.14 5.23
N LEU A 101 -5.64 -11.63 4.66
CA LEU A 101 -6.95 -11.07 4.94
C LEU A 101 -7.65 -11.83 6.06
N VAL A 102 -8.21 -11.08 6.99
CA VAL A 102 -8.98 -11.62 8.09
C VAL A 102 -10.46 -11.75 7.67
N PRO A 103 -11.10 -12.92 7.84
CA PRO A 103 -12.51 -13.07 7.53
C PRO A 103 -13.36 -12.13 8.39
N LYS A 104 -14.45 -11.61 7.83
CA LYS A 104 -15.34 -10.72 8.55
C LYS A 104 -16.19 -11.55 9.51
N THR A 105 -15.90 -11.47 10.81
CA THR A 105 -16.81 -11.99 11.84
C THR A 105 -18.08 -11.13 11.83
N LEU A 106 -19.21 -11.72 11.43
CA LEU A 106 -20.53 -11.11 11.62
C LEU A 106 -20.88 -11.29 13.10
N GLU A 107 -20.96 -10.20 13.87
CA GLU A 107 -21.47 -10.26 15.24
C GLU A 107 -22.93 -10.77 15.20
N PRO A 108 -23.31 -11.73 16.06
CA PRO A 108 -24.70 -12.15 16.20
C PRO A 108 -25.62 -10.95 16.46
N ILE A 109 -26.81 -10.95 15.86
CA ILE A 109 -27.79 -9.86 15.97
C ILE A 109 -28.12 -9.57 17.43
N ASP A 110 -28.22 -10.61 18.27
CA ASP A 110 -28.55 -10.48 19.70
C ASP A 110 -27.51 -9.64 20.46
N ASP A 111 -26.21 -9.79 20.13
CA ASP A 111 -25.13 -9.02 20.75
C ASP A 111 -25.20 -7.55 20.35
N VAL A 112 -25.52 -7.27 19.09
CA VAL A 112 -25.68 -5.90 18.57
C VAL A 112 -26.91 -5.22 19.19
N VAL A 113 -28.02 -5.94 19.35
CA VAL A 113 -29.25 -5.44 19.98
C VAL A 113 -29.02 -5.16 21.47
N GLY A 114 -28.40 -6.10 22.19
CA GLY A 114 -28.08 -5.94 23.62
C GLY A 114 -27.16 -4.74 23.88
N ARG A 115 -26.15 -4.52 23.02
CA ARG A 115 -25.28 -3.35 23.08
C ARG A 115 -26.04 -2.05 22.78
N ALA A 116 -26.99 -2.07 21.85
CA ALA A 116 -27.82 -0.90 21.55
C ALA A 116 -28.75 -0.54 22.73
N ASP A 117 -29.35 -1.53 23.40
CA ASP A 117 -30.21 -1.29 24.56
C ASP A 117 -29.45 -0.83 25.80
N SER A 118 -28.22 -1.32 26.01
CA SER A 118 -27.35 -0.82 27.07
C SER A 118 -26.97 0.65 26.84
N LEU A 119 -26.62 1.03 25.60
CA LEU A 119 -26.35 2.43 25.23
C LEU A 119 -27.57 3.35 25.42
N ARG A 120 -28.77 2.87 25.07
CA ARG A 120 -30.03 3.62 25.32
C ARG A 120 -30.30 3.82 26.80
N THR A 121 -30.08 2.78 27.60
CA THR A 121 -30.27 2.83 29.06
C THR A 121 -29.27 3.77 29.71
N GLN A 122 -28.00 3.68 29.34
CA GLN A 122 -26.92 4.58 29.78
C GLN A 122 -27.22 6.05 29.46
N SER A 123 -27.68 6.33 28.24
CA SER A 123 -28.08 7.67 27.81
C SER A 123 -29.24 8.22 28.65
N ARG A 124 -30.23 7.39 29.01
CA ARG A 124 -31.35 7.78 29.89
C ARG A 124 -30.90 8.07 31.32
N LEU A 125 -29.87 7.38 31.80
CA LEU A 125 -29.32 7.55 33.15
C LEU A 125 -28.28 8.68 33.24
N GLY A 126 -27.97 9.35 32.12
CA GLY A 126 -26.97 10.42 32.08
C GLY A 126 -25.53 9.94 32.28
N VAL A 127 -25.26 8.65 32.15
CA VAL A 127 -23.93 8.04 32.32
C VAL A 127 -23.38 7.69 30.94
N VAL A 128 -22.32 8.37 30.50
CA VAL A 128 -21.58 8.02 29.27
C VAL A 128 -20.27 7.37 29.69
N THR A 129 -20.25 6.04 29.70
CA THR A 129 -19.00 5.27 29.77
C THR A 129 -18.70 4.73 28.38
N ALA A 130 -17.48 4.91 27.88
CA ALA A 130 -17.06 4.30 26.62
C ALA A 130 -17.20 2.76 26.70
N PRO A 131 -17.65 2.09 25.63
CA PRO A 131 -17.62 0.63 25.58
C PRO A 131 -16.17 0.14 25.74
N PRO A 132 -15.93 -1.01 26.42
CA PRO A 132 -14.61 -1.63 26.48
C PRO A 132 -14.13 -2.13 25.11
#